data_AF-K3YDG7-F1
#
_entry.id   AF-K3YDG7-F1
#
_cell.length_a   1.000
_cell.length_b   1.000
_cell.length_c   1.000
_cell.angle_alpha   90.00
_cell.angle_beta   90.00
_cell.angle_gamma   90.00
#
_symmetry.space_group_name_H-M   'P 1'
#
loop_
_entity.id
_entity.type
_entity.pdbx_description
1 polymer ?
#
loop_
_entity_poly.entity_id
_entity_poly.type
_entity_poly.pdbx_seq_one_letter_code
_entity_poly.pdbx_strand_id
1 'polypeptide(L)'
;MVSITEVSEVSLEAGNLAEFSATLDDDGHPRRTGTVLRASAHIVTAVIGSGVLSLPWAVAQLGWAAGPPVMLVFGGVMYYSYMEAVRAILGGAKVTFCGVVQYVNLASIAVGYTIAASISMQAVWRANCFHARGHAAACKSSSVPYMIAFGAVQIVFSQIPNFDQIKWLSIVASVMSFTYSGIGLGLAVAQAVANGAFRGTLTGVAVGAGLTVAQKVWRTLQALGNIAFAYSFSNVLIEIQDTIKAPPPSEAAVMKKATAVSIATTTAFYTLCGCMGYAAFGNAAPDNLLTGFGFYEPFWLVDAANAAIVVHLVGAYQVFCQPIFAFVESRAAAAWPDSALVTKELRLGPFAPSALRLAWRSAFVCLATVVAMALPFFGSIVGLIGAFSFWPLTVYFPVEMYIKQRAVKRGSTKWICLKALAAVCLVLSAAAVAGSIAGFVSAFKVFRPFSG
;
A
#
# COMPACT_ATOMS: atom_id res chain seq x y z
N MET A 1 30.29 52.44 -25.02
CA MET A 1 29.06 52.18 -25.78
C MET A 1 28.86 50.67 -25.70
N VAL A 2 28.05 50.20 -24.75
CA VAL A 2 27.77 48.77 -24.58
C VAL A 2 26.98 48.32 -25.81
N SER A 3 27.41 47.24 -26.47
CA SER A 3 26.80 46.81 -27.72
C SER A 3 25.36 46.34 -27.49
N ILE A 4 24.44 46.62 -28.40
CA ILE A 4 23.03 46.18 -28.33
C ILE A 4 22.93 44.66 -28.19
N THR A 5 23.92 43.91 -28.70
CA THR A 5 24.06 42.46 -28.55
C THR A 5 24.32 42.02 -27.11
N GLU A 6 25.18 42.72 -26.36
CA GLU A 6 25.44 42.42 -24.93
C GLU A 6 24.20 42.70 -24.07
N VAL A 7 23.45 43.76 -24.37
CA VAL A 7 22.21 44.08 -23.63
C VAL A 7 21.14 43.03 -23.89
N SER A 8 21.06 42.50 -25.11
CA SER A 8 20.16 41.41 -25.49
C SER A 8 20.51 40.09 -24.79
N GLU A 9 21.78 39.69 -24.76
CA GLU A 9 22.23 38.48 -24.08
C GLU A 9 22.00 38.55 -22.57
N VAL A 10 22.31 39.67 -21.93
CA VAL A 10 22.05 39.89 -20.49
C VAL A 10 20.56 39.85 -20.17
N SER A 11 19.71 40.36 -21.08
CA SER A 11 18.24 40.34 -20.91
C SER A 11 17.66 38.93 -21.08
N LEU A 12 18.21 38.13 -22.00
CA LEU A 12 17.83 36.73 -22.20
C LEU A 12 18.30 35.85 -21.04
N GLU A 13 19.52 36.05 -20.53
CA GLU A 13 20.02 35.37 -19.34
C GLU A 13 19.23 35.77 -18.10
N ALA A 14 18.91 37.06 -17.91
CA ALA A 14 18.07 37.51 -16.80
C ALA A 14 16.63 36.96 -16.91
N GLY A 15 16.08 36.86 -18.13
CA GLY A 15 14.79 36.22 -18.40
C GLY A 15 14.79 34.73 -18.07
N ASN A 16 15.82 34.00 -18.51
CA ASN A 16 15.99 32.58 -18.22
C ASN A 16 16.27 32.32 -16.73
N LEU A 17 16.99 33.21 -16.05
CA LEU A 17 17.23 33.13 -14.60
C LEU A 17 15.96 33.44 -13.80
N ALA A 18 15.15 34.41 -14.24
CA ALA A 18 13.87 34.71 -13.63
C ALA A 18 12.86 33.58 -13.84
N GLU A 19 12.85 32.97 -15.02
CA GLU A 19 11.99 31.83 -15.34
C GLU A 19 12.44 30.57 -14.59
N PHE A 20 13.74 30.30 -14.51
CA PHE A 20 14.32 29.23 -13.70
C PHE A 20 14.05 29.44 -12.20
N SER A 21 14.26 30.67 -11.69
CA SER A 21 13.92 31.02 -10.31
C SER A 21 12.43 30.87 -10.02
N ALA A 22 11.54 31.11 -10.98
CA ALA A 22 10.10 30.90 -10.81
C ALA A 22 9.70 29.41 -10.71
N THR A 23 10.58 28.50 -11.13
CA THR A 23 10.41 27.04 -11.02
C THR A 23 11.02 26.43 -9.75
N LEU A 24 11.69 27.23 -8.92
CA LEU A 24 12.30 26.80 -7.66
C LEU A 24 11.60 27.44 -6.45
N ASP A 25 11.67 26.77 -5.30
CA ASP A 25 11.34 27.34 -4.00
C ASP A 25 12.52 28.16 -3.44
N ASP A 26 12.27 28.93 -2.38
CA ASP A 26 13.26 29.80 -1.71
C ASP A 26 14.50 29.06 -1.17
N ASP A 27 14.45 27.73 -1.09
CA ASP A 27 15.57 26.86 -0.70
C ASP A 27 16.27 26.16 -1.88
N GLY A 28 15.96 26.55 -3.12
CA GLY A 28 16.63 26.09 -4.34
C GLY A 28 16.15 24.72 -4.85
N HIS A 29 15.15 24.11 -4.23
CA HIS A 29 14.50 22.90 -4.73
C HIS A 29 13.42 23.21 -5.78
N PRO A 30 13.06 22.27 -6.67
CA PRO A 30 11.90 22.42 -7.55
C PRO A 30 10.65 22.82 -6.77
N ARG A 31 9.88 23.76 -7.30
CA ARG A 31 8.79 24.42 -6.58
C ARG A 31 7.76 23.43 -6.03
N ARG A 32 7.62 23.37 -4.71
CA ARG A 32 6.72 22.46 -4.00
C ARG A 32 5.38 23.13 -3.74
N THR A 33 4.30 22.35 -3.87
CA THR A 33 2.92 22.87 -3.73
C THR A 33 2.05 22.05 -2.78
N GLY A 34 2.65 21.13 -2.02
CA GLY A 34 1.97 20.30 -1.04
C GLY A 34 1.42 21.12 0.13
N THR A 35 0.20 20.81 0.55
CA THR A 35 -0.52 21.43 1.68
C THR A 35 -0.98 20.34 2.64
N VAL A 36 -1.46 20.69 3.84
CA VAL A 36 -2.06 19.71 4.78
C VAL A 36 -3.13 18.86 4.10
N LEU A 37 -4.02 19.49 3.32
CA LEU A 37 -5.09 18.78 2.63
C LEU A 37 -4.56 17.80 1.58
N ARG A 38 -3.61 18.24 0.75
CA ARG A 38 -3.00 17.39 -0.29
C ARG A 38 -2.20 16.25 0.33
N ALA A 39 -1.42 16.53 1.36
CA ALA A 39 -0.66 15.53 2.11
C ALA A 39 -1.58 14.51 2.76
N SER A 40 -2.64 14.95 3.45
CA SER A 40 -3.65 14.05 4.01
C SER A 40 -4.30 13.19 2.92
N ALA A 41 -4.67 13.79 1.79
CA ALA A 41 -5.26 13.05 0.68
C ALA A 41 -4.30 11.98 0.14
N HIS A 42 -3.02 12.32 -0.07
CA HIS A 42 -2.00 11.36 -0.51
C HIS A 42 -1.79 10.22 0.49
N ILE A 43 -1.73 10.53 1.80
CA ILE A 43 -1.62 9.51 2.85
C ILE A 43 -2.84 8.61 2.84
N VAL A 44 -4.04 9.18 2.90
CA VAL A 44 -5.28 8.40 2.93
C VAL A 44 -5.44 7.56 1.65
N THR A 45 -5.00 8.05 0.50
CA THR A 45 -4.99 7.31 -0.78
C THR A 45 -4.04 6.12 -0.75
N ALA A 46 -2.84 6.31 -0.19
CA ALA A 46 -1.87 5.24 -0.07
C ALA A 46 -2.32 4.18 0.95
N VAL A 47 -3.05 4.60 1.99
CA VAL A 47 -3.55 3.73 3.06
C VAL A 47 -4.80 2.97 2.60
N ILE A 48 -5.86 3.67 2.19
CA ILE A 48 -7.10 3.06 1.70
C ILE A 48 -6.81 2.43 0.34
N GLY A 49 -6.33 1.19 0.38
CA GLY A 49 -6.00 0.35 -0.75
C GLY A 49 -6.37 -1.10 -0.47
N SER A 50 -5.66 -2.06 -1.06
CA SER A 50 -5.97 -3.50 -0.90
C SER A 50 -6.01 -3.98 0.56
N GLY A 51 -5.29 -3.36 1.49
CA GLY A 51 -5.29 -3.76 2.90
C GLY A 51 -6.67 -3.78 3.56
N VAL A 52 -7.54 -2.82 3.23
CA VAL A 52 -8.91 -2.72 3.79
C VAL A 52 -9.76 -3.95 3.48
N LEU A 53 -9.50 -4.58 2.33
CA LEU A 53 -10.27 -5.71 1.83
C LEU A 53 -10.10 -6.94 2.73
N SER A 54 -8.94 -7.09 3.38
CA SER A 54 -8.62 -8.23 4.25
C SER A 54 -9.09 -8.08 5.70
N LEU A 55 -9.55 -6.90 6.10
CA LEU A 55 -9.89 -6.59 7.50
C LEU A 55 -11.07 -7.40 8.04
N PRO A 56 -12.18 -7.62 7.32
CA PRO A 56 -13.29 -8.44 7.82
C PRO A 56 -12.84 -9.86 8.17
N TRP A 57 -12.00 -10.45 7.33
CA TRP A 57 -11.41 -11.76 7.58
C TRP A 57 -10.50 -11.75 8.80
N ALA A 58 -9.66 -10.73 8.95
CA ALA A 58 -8.79 -10.60 10.11
C ALA A 58 -9.59 -10.51 11.41
N VAL A 59 -10.68 -9.72 11.42
CA VAL A 59 -11.62 -9.66 12.54
C VAL A 59 -12.30 -11.01 12.76
N ALA A 60 -12.65 -11.76 11.71
CA ALA A 60 -13.21 -13.10 11.87
C ALA A 60 -12.24 -14.11 12.49
N GLN A 61 -10.92 -14.00 12.25
CA GLN A 61 -9.94 -14.84 12.91
C GLN A 61 -9.75 -14.46 14.39
N LEU A 62 -9.93 -13.18 14.75
CA LEU A 62 -9.73 -12.66 16.11
C LEU A 62 -11.00 -12.70 16.98
N GLY A 63 -12.17 -12.56 16.36
CA GLY A 63 -13.47 -12.40 17.02
C GLY A 63 -13.76 -10.98 17.50
N TRP A 64 -14.99 -10.77 17.98
CA TRP A 64 -15.44 -9.48 18.52
C TRP A 64 -14.64 -9.01 19.74
N ALA A 65 -14.10 -9.92 20.55
CA ALA A 65 -13.33 -9.56 21.73
C ALA A 65 -11.97 -8.95 21.41
N ALA A 66 -11.27 -9.47 20.40
CA ALA A 66 -9.89 -9.07 20.09
C ALA A 66 -9.77 -8.23 18.81
N GLY A 67 -10.61 -8.45 17.81
CA GLY A 67 -10.52 -7.79 16.50
C GLY A 67 -10.53 -6.26 16.58
N PRO A 68 -11.63 -5.62 17.03
CA PRO A 68 -11.71 -4.16 17.11
C PRO A 68 -10.63 -3.53 18.02
N PRO A 69 -10.35 -4.04 19.24
CA PRO A 69 -9.28 -3.50 20.08
C PRO A 69 -7.90 -3.57 19.42
N VAL A 70 -7.56 -4.68 18.74
CA VAL A 70 -6.28 -4.82 18.04
C VAL A 70 -6.17 -3.77 16.92
N MET A 71 -7.22 -3.53 16.14
CA MET A 71 -7.20 -2.50 15.08
C MET A 71 -6.95 -1.10 15.66
N LEU A 72 -7.56 -0.76 16.80
CA LEU A 72 -7.33 0.52 17.48
C LEU A 72 -5.90 0.61 18.02
N VAL A 73 -5.36 -0.47 18.59
CA VAL A 73 -3.97 -0.52 19.06
C VAL A 73 -2.99 -0.31 17.90
N PHE A 74 -3.20 -0.96 16.75
CA PHE A 74 -2.37 -0.74 15.57
C PHE A 74 -2.45 0.72 15.10
N GLY A 75 -3.64 1.32 15.03
CA GLY A 75 -3.80 2.74 14.73
C GLY A 75 -3.05 3.66 15.72
N GLY A 76 -3.09 3.33 17.01
CA GLY A 76 -2.34 4.03 18.05
C GLY A 76 -0.82 3.89 17.90
N VAL A 77 -0.32 2.67 17.70
CA VAL A 77 1.11 2.41 17.44
C VAL A 77 1.57 3.18 16.21
N MET A 78 0.78 3.19 15.12
CA MET A 78 1.09 3.99 13.93
C MET A 78 1.21 5.48 14.26
N TYR A 79 0.26 6.03 15.03
CA TYR A 79 0.26 7.44 15.41
C TYR A 79 1.52 7.80 16.20
N TYR A 80 1.88 6.99 17.18
CA TYR A 80 3.09 7.21 17.99
C TYR A 80 4.35 7.05 17.16
N SER A 81 4.52 5.94 16.46
CA SER A 81 5.70 5.67 15.63
C SER A 81 5.95 6.78 14.63
N TYR A 82 4.92 7.26 13.96
CA TYR A 82 5.04 8.32 12.97
C TYR A 82 5.42 9.67 13.58
N MET A 83 4.77 10.06 14.69
CA MET A 83 5.10 11.28 15.43
C MET A 83 6.59 11.40 15.72
N GLU A 84 7.25 10.24 15.86
CA GLU A 84 8.68 10.15 16.12
C GLU A 84 9.56 9.99 14.87
N ALA A 85 9.00 9.57 13.73
CA ALA A 85 9.74 9.40 12.46
C ALA A 85 10.09 10.73 11.76
N VAL A 86 9.47 11.85 12.13
CA VAL A 86 9.44 13.13 11.37
C VAL A 86 10.80 13.83 11.10
N ARG A 87 11.97 13.30 11.49
CA ARG A 87 13.27 13.75 10.94
C ARG A 87 14.27 12.60 10.95
N ALA A 88 14.76 12.20 9.78
CA ALA A 88 15.70 11.08 9.66
C ALA A 88 17.14 11.50 10.03
N ILE A 89 17.68 10.92 11.10
CA ILE A 89 19.12 10.95 11.43
C ILE A 89 19.57 9.52 11.76
N LEU A 90 19.74 8.71 10.72
CA LEU A 90 20.51 7.48 10.81
C LEU A 90 21.63 7.54 9.77
N GLY A 91 22.82 7.04 10.12
CA GLY A 91 23.96 6.90 9.23
C GLY A 91 24.52 5.48 9.31
N GLY A 92 25.30 5.08 8.29
CA GLY A 92 25.96 3.77 8.25
C GLY A 92 25.01 2.58 7.99
N ALA A 93 25.38 1.39 8.49
CA ALA A 93 24.72 0.11 8.18
C ALA A 93 23.21 0.05 8.46
N LYS A 94 22.71 0.83 9.44
CA LYS A 94 21.28 0.92 9.75
C LYS A 94 20.46 1.50 8.60
N VAL A 95 21.02 2.47 7.85
CA VAL A 95 20.35 3.05 6.68
C VAL A 95 20.27 2.05 5.54
N THR A 96 21.35 1.29 5.31
CA THR A 96 21.37 0.23 4.31
C THR A 96 20.35 -0.86 4.64
N PHE A 97 20.26 -1.30 5.90
CA PHE A 97 19.24 -2.26 6.33
C PHE A 97 17.82 -1.72 6.14
N CYS A 98 17.56 -0.47 6.54
CA CYS A 98 16.27 0.20 6.31
C CYS A 98 15.91 0.23 4.82
N GLY A 99 16.85 0.65 3.97
CA GLY A 99 16.67 0.72 2.53
C GLY A 99 16.36 -0.64 1.92
N VAL A 100 17.09 -1.70 2.29
CA VAL A 100 16.82 -3.06 1.79
C VAL A 100 15.40 -3.51 2.16
N VAL A 101 15.01 -3.35 3.43
CA VAL A 101 13.67 -3.72 3.89
C VAL A 101 12.59 -2.89 3.17
N GLN A 102 12.81 -1.59 3.01
CA GLN A 102 11.91 -0.69 2.28
C GLN A 102 11.72 -1.16 0.83
N TYR A 103 12.79 -1.37 0.06
CA TYR A 103 12.69 -1.77 -1.34
C TYR A 103 12.08 -3.17 -1.52
N VAL A 104 12.39 -4.11 -0.63
CA VAL A 104 11.72 -5.43 -0.60
C VAL A 104 10.23 -5.27 -0.34
N ASN A 105 9.84 -4.40 0.59
CA ASN A 105 8.44 -4.11 0.89
C ASN A 105 7.71 -3.49 -0.31
N LEU A 106 8.29 -2.47 -0.94
CA LEU A 106 7.75 -1.84 -2.16
C LEU A 106 7.56 -2.86 -3.29
N ALA A 107 8.55 -3.72 -3.54
CA ALA A 107 8.45 -4.77 -4.56
C ALA A 107 7.39 -5.82 -4.22
N SER A 108 7.22 -6.15 -2.94
CA SER A 108 6.20 -7.09 -2.50
C SER A 108 4.79 -6.52 -2.60
N ILE A 109 4.60 -5.21 -2.38
CA ILE A 109 3.33 -4.51 -2.61
C ILE A 109 2.89 -4.64 -4.09
N ALA A 110 3.82 -4.53 -5.03
CA ALA A 110 3.56 -4.72 -6.46
C ALA A 110 2.95 -6.11 -6.76
N VAL A 111 3.48 -7.16 -6.12
CA VAL A 111 2.92 -8.52 -6.20
C VAL A 111 1.51 -8.56 -5.60
N GLY A 112 1.33 -8.01 -4.40
CA GLY A 112 0.02 -7.97 -3.72
C GLY A 112 -1.06 -7.25 -4.53
N TYR A 113 -0.72 -6.15 -5.20
CA TYR A 113 -1.63 -5.40 -6.07
C TYR A 113 -1.99 -6.17 -7.33
N THR A 114 -1.04 -6.89 -7.93
CA THR A 114 -1.29 -7.76 -9.09
C THR A 114 -2.30 -8.85 -8.73
N ILE A 115 -2.15 -9.47 -7.56
CA ILE A 115 -3.09 -10.47 -7.05
C ILE A 115 -4.46 -9.83 -6.79
N ALA A 116 -4.51 -8.72 -6.05
CA ALA A 116 -5.77 -8.07 -5.68
C ALA A 116 -6.57 -7.61 -6.91
N ALA A 117 -5.92 -6.98 -7.90
CA ALA A 117 -6.58 -6.56 -9.14
C ALA A 117 -7.14 -7.74 -9.93
N SER A 118 -6.37 -8.84 -10.01
CA SER A 118 -6.83 -10.05 -10.70
C SER A 118 -8.03 -10.72 -10.02
N ILE A 119 -8.06 -10.75 -8.69
CA ILE A 119 -9.18 -11.26 -7.90
C ILE A 119 -10.42 -10.39 -8.12
N SER A 120 -10.27 -9.07 -8.17
CA SER A 120 -11.37 -8.17 -8.46
C SER A 120 -11.94 -8.34 -9.86
N MET A 121 -11.09 -8.46 -10.89
CA MET A 121 -11.56 -8.77 -12.25
C MET A 121 -12.24 -10.14 -12.34
N GLN A 122 -11.72 -11.13 -11.63
CA GLN A 122 -12.35 -12.44 -11.53
C GLN A 122 -13.72 -12.35 -10.84
N ALA A 123 -13.88 -11.50 -9.83
CA ALA A 123 -15.15 -11.27 -9.15
C ALA A 123 -16.19 -10.65 -10.10
N VAL A 124 -15.81 -9.66 -10.92
CA VAL A 124 -16.69 -9.09 -11.97
C VAL A 124 -17.19 -10.18 -12.91
N TRP A 125 -16.28 -11.02 -13.42
CA TRP A 125 -16.69 -12.11 -14.31
C TRP A 125 -17.64 -13.09 -13.63
N ARG A 126 -17.38 -13.47 -12.37
CA ARG A 126 -18.22 -14.40 -11.62
C ARG A 126 -19.60 -13.81 -11.35
N ALA A 127 -19.68 -12.54 -10.95
CA ALA A 127 -20.95 -11.85 -10.73
C ALA A 127 -21.81 -11.86 -12.00
N ASN A 128 -21.23 -11.49 -13.14
CA ASN A 128 -21.92 -11.53 -14.44
C ASN A 128 -22.33 -12.95 -14.86
N CYS A 129 -21.48 -13.96 -14.60
CA CYS A 129 -21.82 -15.36 -14.87
C CYS A 129 -23.02 -15.83 -14.04
N PHE A 130 -23.04 -15.53 -12.74
CA PHE A 130 -24.14 -15.91 -11.85
C PHE A 130 -25.44 -15.15 -12.14
N HIS A 131 -25.33 -13.90 -12.58
CA HIS A 131 -26.49 -13.12 -13.04
C HIS A 131 -27.09 -13.74 -14.32
N ALA A 132 -26.25 -14.05 -15.31
CA ALA A 132 -26.70 -14.59 -16.59
C ALA A 132 -27.16 -16.06 -16.54
N ARG A 133 -26.52 -16.91 -15.72
CA ARG A 133 -26.72 -18.37 -15.69
C ARG A 133 -27.39 -18.88 -14.42
N GLY A 134 -27.69 -18.00 -13.47
CA GLY A 134 -28.25 -18.34 -12.17
C GLY A 134 -27.22 -18.85 -11.16
N HIS A 135 -27.57 -18.80 -9.88
CA HIS A 135 -26.68 -19.12 -8.76
C HIS A 135 -26.31 -20.62 -8.64
N ALA A 136 -26.99 -21.50 -9.36
CA ALA A 136 -26.69 -22.94 -9.40
C ALA A 136 -25.55 -23.29 -10.39
N ALA A 137 -25.15 -22.36 -11.26
CA ALA A 137 -24.07 -22.60 -12.21
C ALA A 137 -22.70 -22.67 -11.51
N ALA A 138 -21.77 -23.49 -12.03
CA ALA A 138 -20.46 -23.65 -11.39
C ALA A 138 -19.56 -22.39 -11.47
N CYS A 139 -19.79 -21.52 -12.47
CA CYS A 139 -19.08 -20.25 -12.72
C CYS A 139 -17.60 -20.24 -12.24
N LYS A 140 -16.82 -21.21 -12.73
CA LYS A 140 -15.39 -21.33 -12.45
C LYS A 140 -14.61 -20.39 -13.38
N SER A 141 -13.67 -19.64 -12.81
CA SER A 141 -12.73 -18.80 -13.55
C SER A 141 -11.35 -18.91 -12.95
N SER A 142 -10.31 -18.83 -13.76
CA SER A 142 -8.92 -18.68 -13.28
C SER A 142 -8.59 -17.20 -13.05
N SER A 143 -7.71 -16.90 -12.10
CA SER A 143 -7.20 -15.54 -11.86
C SER A 143 -5.97 -15.22 -12.72
N VAL A 144 -5.29 -16.23 -13.27
CA VAL A 144 -4.03 -16.09 -14.02
C VAL A 144 -4.15 -15.18 -15.25
N PRO A 145 -5.18 -15.28 -16.11
CA PRO A 145 -5.32 -14.38 -17.26
C PRO A 145 -5.44 -12.91 -16.84
N TYR A 146 -6.13 -12.64 -15.73
CA TYR A 146 -6.29 -11.29 -15.20
C TYR A 146 -5.00 -10.74 -14.59
N MET A 147 -4.15 -11.59 -14.00
CA MET A 147 -2.80 -11.18 -13.55
C MET A 147 -1.92 -10.78 -14.73
N ILE A 148 -1.93 -11.56 -15.82
CA ILE A 148 -1.18 -11.24 -17.04
C ILE A 148 -1.69 -9.93 -17.65
N ALA A 149 -3.03 -9.76 -17.74
CA ALA A 149 -3.63 -8.53 -18.26
C ALA A 149 -3.26 -7.31 -17.41
N PHE A 150 -3.32 -7.42 -16.08
CA PHE A 150 -2.89 -6.35 -15.19
C PHE A 150 -1.39 -6.04 -15.35
N GLY A 151 -0.54 -7.07 -15.42
CA GLY A 151 0.89 -6.91 -15.69
C GLY A 151 1.17 -6.20 -17.01
N ALA A 152 0.43 -6.52 -18.08
CA ALA A 152 0.56 -5.84 -19.37
C ALA A 152 0.19 -4.35 -19.29
N VAL A 153 -0.89 -4.01 -18.56
CA VAL A 153 -1.25 -2.61 -18.26
C VAL A 153 -0.12 -1.93 -17.48
N GLN A 154 0.44 -2.60 -16.47
CA GLN A 154 1.54 -2.04 -15.68
C GLN A 154 2.82 -1.84 -16.48
N ILE A 155 3.15 -2.70 -17.44
CA ILE A 155 4.30 -2.47 -18.35
C ILE A 155 4.16 -1.12 -19.05
N VAL A 156 2.97 -0.77 -19.52
CA VAL A 156 2.69 0.51 -20.20
C VAL A 156 2.78 1.68 -19.21
N PHE A 157 2.03 1.63 -18.11
CA PHE A 157 1.98 2.74 -17.15
C PHE A 157 3.31 2.94 -16.41
N SER A 158 4.10 1.88 -16.22
CA SER A 158 5.45 1.98 -15.66
C SER A 158 6.43 2.68 -16.58
N GLN A 159 6.10 2.97 -17.85
CA GLN A 159 6.96 3.82 -18.68
C GLN A 159 6.81 5.32 -18.40
N ILE A 160 5.85 5.73 -17.55
CA ILE A 160 5.73 7.13 -17.13
C ILE A 160 6.99 7.47 -16.32
N PRO A 161 7.77 8.48 -16.71
CA PRO A 161 9.16 8.58 -16.29
C PRO A 161 9.31 8.95 -14.80
N ASN A 162 8.42 9.80 -14.26
CA ASN A 162 8.60 10.42 -12.95
C ASN A 162 7.30 10.45 -12.13
N PHE A 163 7.44 10.54 -10.80
CA PHE A 163 6.33 10.71 -9.86
C PHE A 163 5.47 11.96 -10.15
N ASP A 164 6.09 13.04 -10.66
CA ASP A 164 5.37 14.26 -11.02
C ASP A 164 4.37 14.07 -12.17
N GLN A 165 4.65 13.15 -13.08
CA GLN A 165 3.80 12.92 -14.25
C GLN A 165 2.63 11.97 -13.95
N ILE A 166 2.69 11.22 -12.83
CA ILE A 166 1.58 10.37 -12.36
C ILE A 166 0.62 11.08 -11.41
N LYS A 167 0.75 12.40 -11.18
CA LYS A 167 -0.12 13.17 -10.25
C LYS A 167 -1.62 12.95 -10.53
N TRP A 168 -2.03 12.97 -11.80
CA TRP A 168 -3.43 12.74 -12.19
C TRP A 168 -3.87 11.31 -11.87
N LEU A 169 -2.98 10.33 -12.07
CA LEU A 169 -3.25 8.92 -11.83
C LEU A 169 -3.42 8.65 -10.32
N SER A 170 -2.64 9.32 -9.47
CA SER A 170 -2.80 9.29 -8.02
C SER A 170 -4.13 9.89 -7.56
N ILE A 171 -4.62 10.96 -8.20
CA ILE A 171 -5.95 11.53 -7.90
C ILE A 171 -7.05 10.53 -8.27
N VAL A 172 -6.98 9.95 -9.46
CA VAL A 172 -7.94 8.91 -9.89
C VAL A 172 -7.93 7.74 -8.93
N ALA A 173 -6.75 7.25 -8.54
CA ALA A 173 -6.61 6.16 -7.58
C ALA A 173 -7.21 6.51 -6.21
N SER A 174 -7.05 7.75 -5.75
CA SER A 174 -7.69 8.26 -4.53
C SER A 174 -9.21 8.17 -4.59
N VAL A 175 -9.81 8.74 -5.64
CA VAL A 175 -11.27 8.74 -5.80
C VAL A 175 -11.79 7.31 -5.83
N MET A 176 -11.15 6.44 -6.62
CA MET A 176 -11.55 5.05 -6.73
C MET A 176 -11.44 4.28 -5.41
N SER A 177 -10.49 4.60 -4.52
CA SER A 177 -10.39 3.91 -3.25
C SER A 177 -11.50 4.21 -2.28
N PHE A 178 -11.89 5.47 -2.20
CA PHE A 178 -13.08 5.87 -1.47
C PHE A 178 -14.34 5.28 -2.10
N THR A 179 -14.42 5.20 -3.43
CA THR A 179 -15.56 4.60 -4.14
C THR A 179 -15.74 3.14 -3.77
N TYR A 180 -14.76 2.26 -4.02
CA TYR A 180 -14.96 0.83 -3.77
C TYR A 180 -15.13 0.54 -2.27
N SER A 181 -14.41 1.26 -1.41
CA SER A 181 -14.49 1.00 0.02
C SER A 181 -15.80 1.51 0.62
N GLY A 182 -16.31 2.64 0.13
CA GLY A 182 -17.62 3.16 0.51
C GLY A 182 -18.75 2.24 0.07
N ILE A 183 -18.66 1.71 -1.16
CA ILE A 183 -19.59 0.68 -1.66
C ILE A 183 -19.51 -0.59 -0.79
N GLY A 184 -18.32 -1.11 -0.53
CA GLY A 184 -18.12 -2.29 0.30
C GLY A 184 -18.66 -2.13 1.73
N LEU A 185 -18.43 -0.97 2.35
CA LEU A 185 -19.00 -0.65 3.65
C LEU A 185 -20.52 -0.57 3.61
N GLY A 186 -21.09 0.13 2.63
CA GLY A 186 -22.54 0.25 2.45
C GLY A 186 -23.22 -1.10 2.25
N LEU A 187 -22.64 -1.94 1.40
CA LEU A 187 -23.08 -3.31 1.17
C LEU A 187 -23.01 -4.17 2.45
N ALA A 188 -21.92 -4.06 3.22
CA ALA A 188 -21.78 -4.77 4.50
C ALA A 188 -22.82 -4.30 5.54
N VAL A 189 -23.08 -2.99 5.63
CA VAL A 189 -24.12 -2.44 6.52
C VAL A 189 -25.50 -2.93 6.10
N ALA A 190 -25.83 -2.86 4.81
CA ALA A 190 -27.11 -3.34 4.28
C ALA A 190 -27.32 -4.83 4.58
N GLN A 191 -26.28 -5.65 4.41
CA GLN A 191 -26.34 -7.07 4.74
C GLN A 191 -26.49 -7.32 6.24
N ALA A 192 -25.79 -6.58 7.10
CA ALA A 192 -25.93 -6.69 8.55
C ALA A 192 -27.35 -6.32 9.02
N VAL A 193 -27.95 -5.29 8.41
CA VAL A 193 -29.36 -4.92 8.65
C VAL A 193 -30.31 -6.01 8.16
N ALA A 194 -30.10 -6.53 6.95
CA ALA A 194 -30.94 -7.60 6.38
C ALA A 194 -30.87 -8.91 7.19
N ASN A 195 -29.73 -9.20 7.83
CA ASN A 195 -29.57 -10.33 8.73
C ASN A 195 -30.42 -10.21 10.01
N GLY A 196 -30.86 -9.00 10.37
CA GLY A 196 -31.58 -8.71 11.63
C GLY A 196 -30.72 -8.83 12.90
N ALA A 197 -29.43 -9.15 12.77
CA ALA A 197 -28.48 -9.29 13.87
C ALA A 197 -27.04 -9.19 13.36
N PHE A 198 -26.12 -8.79 14.24
CA PHE A 198 -24.69 -8.88 13.96
C PHE A 198 -24.21 -10.31 14.09
N ARG A 199 -23.67 -10.86 13.01
CA ARG A 199 -23.06 -12.19 12.98
C ARG A 199 -21.68 -12.18 13.66
N GLY A 200 -21.06 -13.36 13.68
CA GLY A 200 -19.74 -13.57 14.26
C GLY A 200 -19.82 -14.00 15.71
N THR A 201 -18.73 -14.62 16.18
CA THR A 201 -18.57 -15.09 17.55
C THR A 201 -17.58 -14.21 18.30
N LEU A 202 -17.61 -14.30 19.64
CA LEU A 202 -16.74 -13.53 20.53
C LEU A 202 -15.24 -13.78 20.26
N THR A 203 -14.87 -15.03 19.98
CA THR A 203 -13.48 -15.48 19.76
C THR A 203 -13.16 -15.80 18.28
N GLY A 204 -14.09 -15.48 17.39
CA GLY A 204 -13.95 -15.70 15.95
C GLY A 204 -14.09 -17.17 15.57
N VAL A 205 -13.50 -17.54 14.43
CA VAL A 205 -13.55 -18.91 13.90
C VAL A 205 -13.15 -19.93 14.97
N ALA A 206 -14.03 -20.88 15.29
CA ALA A 206 -13.78 -21.88 16.33
C ALA A 206 -12.98 -23.08 15.80
N VAL A 207 -12.24 -23.74 16.69
CA VAL A 207 -11.63 -25.05 16.43
C VAL A 207 -12.76 -26.09 16.28
N GLY A 208 -12.65 -26.96 15.28
CA GLY A 208 -13.69 -27.95 14.98
C GLY A 208 -13.24 -28.94 13.90
N ALA A 209 -14.18 -29.74 13.39
CA ALA A 209 -13.90 -30.83 12.44
C ALA A 209 -13.12 -30.39 11.17
N GLY A 210 -13.21 -29.11 10.78
CA GLY A 210 -12.48 -28.53 9.64
C GLY A 210 -11.31 -27.60 9.99
N LEU A 211 -11.00 -27.38 11.28
CA LEU A 211 -9.93 -26.47 11.70
C LEU A 211 -9.26 -26.94 12.99
N THR A 212 -7.97 -27.27 12.91
CA THR A 212 -7.17 -27.67 14.08
C THR A 212 -6.75 -26.47 14.92
N VAL A 213 -6.34 -26.72 16.17
CA VAL A 213 -5.79 -25.69 17.06
C VAL A 213 -4.60 -24.98 16.42
N ALA A 214 -3.66 -25.73 15.81
CA ALA A 214 -2.50 -25.15 15.15
C ALA A 214 -2.92 -24.23 13.98
N GLN A 215 -3.88 -24.65 13.16
CA GLN A 215 -4.38 -23.82 12.06
C GLN A 215 -5.07 -22.54 12.57
N LYS A 216 -5.83 -22.62 13.66
CA LYS A 216 -6.42 -21.44 14.31
C LYS A 216 -5.32 -20.46 14.76
N VAL A 217 -4.27 -20.94 15.42
CA VAL A 217 -3.12 -20.11 15.83
C VAL A 217 -2.46 -19.43 14.62
N TRP A 218 -2.17 -20.18 13.56
CA TRP A 218 -1.55 -19.62 12.35
C TRP A 218 -2.40 -18.57 11.67
N ARG A 219 -3.73 -18.80 11.57
CA ARG A 219 -4.67 -17.82 11.00
C ARG A 219 -4.79 -16.57 11.85
N THR A 220 -4.81 -16.71 13.18
CA THR A 220 -4.80 -15.56 14.10
C THR A 220 -3.52 -14.73 13.94
N LEU A 221 -2.36 -15.38 13.81
CA LEU A 221 -1.09 -14.68 13.60
C LEU A 221 -1.02 -14.00 12.23
N GLN A 222 -1.51 -14.66 11.18
CA GLN A 222 -1.65 -14.05 9.85
C GLN A 222 -2.58 -12.83 9.89
N ALA A 223 -3.70 -12.90 10.62
CA ALA A 223 -4.62 -11.77 10.78
C ALA A 223 -3.95 -10.53 11.38
N LEU A 224 -3.01 -10.70 12.32
CA LEU A 224 -2.21 -9.59 12.83
C LEU A 224 -1.33 -8.97 11.74
N GLY A 225 -0.74 -9.79 10.87
CA GLY A 225 -0.01 -9.34 9.69
C GLY A 225 -0.90 -8.57 8.70
N ASN A 226 -2.13 -9.04 8.46
CA ASN A 226 -3.09 -8.36 7.58
C ASN A 226 -3.47 -6.98 8.14
N ILE A 227 -3.72 -6.88 9.45
CA ILE A 227 -3.97 -5.60 10.12
C ILE A 227 -2.72 -4.71 10.01
N ALA A 228 -1.53 -5.25 10.29
CA ALA A 228 -0.28 -4.50 10.16
C ALA A 228 -0.09 -3.93 8.75
N PHE A 229 -0.40 -4.72 7.72
CA PHE A 229 -0.34 -4.30 6.32
C PHE A 229 -1.31 -3.16 6.02
N ALA A 230 -2.57 -3.27 6.44
CA ALA A 230 -3.57 -2.24 6.22
C ALA A 230 -3.11 -0.88 6.79
N TYR A 231 -2.49 -0.90 7.97
CA TYR A 231 -2.00 0.32 8.62
C TYR A 231 -0.61 0.79 8.14
N SER A 232 0.04 0.10 7.19
CA SER A 232 1.42 0.37 6.74
C SER A 232 1.50 1.42 5.63
N PHE A 233 1.64 2.69 5.99
CA PHE A 233 1.85 3.81 5.04
C PHE A 233 3.13 4.61 5.28
N SER A 234 3.93 4.23 6.28
CA SER A 234 5.26 4.80 6.55
C SER A 234 6.16 4.84 5.31
N ASN A 235 5.92 3.93 4.36
CA ASN A 235 6.68 3.75 3.13
C ASN A 235 6.58 4.87 2.09
N VAL A 236 5.56 5.73 2.18
CA VAL A 236 5.33 6.83 1.20
C VAL A 236 5.38 8.21 1.84
N LEU A 237 5.62 8.29 3.15
CA LEU A 237 5.51 9.53 3.90
C LEU A 237 6.66 10.48 3.65
N ILE A 238 7.87 9.96 3.40
CA ILE A 238 9.04 10.77 3.09
C ILE A 238 8.85 11.42 1.72
N GLU A 239 8.39 10.64 0.75
CA GLU A 239 8.06 11.12 -0.59
C GLU A 239 6.95 12.17 -0.55
N ILE A 240 5.93 12.00 0.30
CA ILE A 240 4.89 13.02 0.50
C ILE A 240 5.47 14.28 1.17
N GLN A 241 6.33 14.11 2.19
CA GLN A 241 6.99 15.21 2.88
C GLN A 241 7.82 16.06 1.91
N ASP A 242 8.55 15.42 0.99
CA ASP A 242 9.38 16.09 -0.01
C ASP A 242 8.56 16.92 -1.01
N THR A 243 7.22 16.76 -1.06
CA THR A 243 6.34 17.59 -1.89
C THR A 243 5.75 18.80 -1.16
N ILE A 244 5.97 18.94 0.16
CA ILE A 244 5.37 20.00 0.98
C ILE A 244 6.00 21.33 0.62
N LYS A 245 5.14 22.35 0.43
CA LYS A 245 5.58 23.71 0.13
C LYS A 245 6.58 24.19 1.20
N ALA A 246 7.69 24.77 0.75
CA ALA A 246 8.69 25.42 1.60
C ALA A 246 8.04 26.46 2.54
N PRO A 247 8.63 26.71 3.73
CA PRO A 247 7.98 27.44 4.82
C PRO A 247 7.52 28.86 4.47
N PRO A 248 6.55 29.42 5.24
CA PRO A 248 5.85 28.84 6.41
C PRO A 248 4.46 28.24 6.09
N PRO A 249 3.99 27.20 6.84
CA PRO A 249 4.60 26.53 8.01
C PRO A 249 5.64 25.44 7.67
N SER A 250 6.44 24.99 8.65
CA SER A 250 7.46 23.95 8.43
C SER A 250 6.85 22.60 7.99
N GLU A 251 7.57 21.86 7.15
CA GLU A 251 7.16 20.54 6.64
C GLU A 251 6.71 19.61 7.77
N ALA A 252 7.48 19.56 8.85
CA ALA A 252 7.16 18.76 10.03
C ALA A 252 5.80 19.11 10.67
N ALA A 253 5.43 20.39 10.70
CA ALA A 253 4.15 20.83 11.24
C ALA A 253 2.98 20.43 10.33
N VAL A 254 3.16 20.59 9.01
CA VAL A 254 2.18 20.15 8.00
C VAL A 254 1.98 18.65 8.07
N MET A 255 3.08 17.90 8.05
CA MET A 255 3.11 16.44 8.07
C MET A 255 2.57 15.85 9.37
N LYS A 256 2.76 16.52 10.51
CA LYS A 256 2.14 16.15 11.79
C LYS A 256 0.62 16.26 11.73
N LYS A 257 0.09 17.39 11.25
CA LYS A 257 -1.36 17.60 11.14
C LYS A 257 -1.98 16.67 10.10
N ALA A 258 -1.33 16.53 8.94
CA ALA A 258 -1.80 15.70 7.85
C ALA A 258 -1.91 14.23 8.28
N THR A 259 -0.89 13.72 8.96
CA THR A 259 -0.89 12.32 9.41
C THR A 259 -1.84 12.08 10.58
N ALA A 260 -1.98 13.03 11.52
CA ALA A 260 -2.98 12.90 12.58
C ALA A 260 -4.40 12.75 12.01
N VAL A 261 -4.77 13.60 11.05
CA VAL A 261 -6.05 13.51 10.34
C VAL A 261 -6.16 12.18 9.59
N SER A 262 -5.11 11.80 8.85
CA SER A 262 -5.12 10.59 8.02
C SER A 262 -5.24 9.32 8.85
N ILE A 263 -4.53 9.20 9.96
CA ILE A 263 -4.62 8.05 10.88
C ILE A 263 -6.01 7.99 11.51
N ALA A 264 -6.57 9.11 11.96
CA ALA A 264 -7.90 9.14 12.53
C ALA A 264 -8.96 8.66 11.51
N THR A 265 -8.93 9.22 10.29
CA THR A 265 -9.84 8.86 9.21
C THR A 265 -9.68 7.39 8.80
N THR A 266 -8.46 6.92 8.58
CA THR A 266 -8.19 5.53 8.15
C THR A 266 -8.53 4.54 9.26
N THR A 267 -8.19 4.82 10.51
CA THR A 267 -8.54 3.95 11.66
C THR A 267 -10.06 3.82 11.80
N ALA A 268 -10.79 4.93 11.75
CA ALA A 268 -12.25 4.90 11.80
C ALA A 268 -12.82 4.07 10.64
N PHE A 269 -12.35 4.34 9.43
CA PHE A 269 -12.84 3.70 8.22
C PHE A 269 -12.53 2.21 8.16
N TYR A 270 -11.33 1.81 8.56
CA TYR A 270 -10.90 0.42 8.66
C TYR A 270 -11.68 -0.34 9.70
N THR A 271 -11.85 0.25 10.89
CA THR A 271 -12.64 -0.36 11.96
C THR A 271 -14.09 -0.56 11.49
N LEU A 272 -14.67 0.42 10.79
CA LEU A 272 -16.00 0.29 10.18
C LEU A 272 -16.04 -0.84 9.15
N CYS A 273 -15.12 -0.90 8.20
CA CYS A 273 -15.10 -1.95 7.17
C CYS A 273 -14.89 -3.34 7.78
N GLY A 274 -13.92 -3.49 8.69
CA GLY A 274 -13.62 -4.75 9.37
C GLY A 274 -14.77 -5.24 10.24
N CYS A 275 -15.31 -4.37 11.09
CA CYS A 275 -16.42 -4.71 11.98
C CYS A 275 -17.71 -4.95 11.19
N MET A 276 -18.07 -4.11 10.22
CA MET A 276 -19.31 -4.29 9.47
C MET A 276 -19.25 -5.47 8.51
N GLY A 277 -18.09 -5.73 7.90
CA GLY A 277 -17.87 -6.97 7.17
C GLY A 277 -18.03 -8.20 8.08
N TYR A 278 -17.49 -8.16 9.29
CA TYR A 278 -17.66 -9.26 10.24
C TYR A 278 -19.10 -9.38 10.77
N ALA A 279 -19.81 -8.28 10.99
CA ALA A 279 -21.23 -8.29 11.36
C ALA A 279 -22.11 -8.84 10.23
N ALA A 280 -21.76 -8.59 8.97
CA ALA A 280 -22.47 -9.10 7.81
C ALA A 280 -22.25 -10.61 7.60
N PHE A 281 -21.01 -11.07 7.76
CA PHE A 281 -20.58 -12.42 7.32
C PHE A 281 -20.19 -13.39 8.44
N GLY A 282 -19.92 -12.87 9.64
CA GLY A 282 -19.46 -13.65 10.78
C GLY A 282 -18.19 -14.43 10.49
N ASN A 283 -18.09 -15.65 11.02
CA ASN A 283 -16.91 -16.51 10.87
C ASN A 283 -16.61 -16.96 9.44
N ALA A 284 -17.53 -16.71 8.51
CA ALA A 284 -17.37 -16.95 7.08
C ALA A 284 -16.91 -15.70 6.31
N ALA A 285 -16.50 -14.63 7.00
CA ALA A 285 -16.02 -13.42 6.35
C ALA A 285 -14.87 -13.75 5.37
N PRO A 286 -14.95 -13.26 4.12
CA PRO A 286 -14.01 -13.61 3.07
C PRO A 286 -12.68 -12.86 3.20
N ASP A 287 -11.59 -13.46 2.72
CA ASP A 287 -10.24 -12.87 2.67
C ASP A 287 -10.17 -11.52 1.94
N ASN A 288 -11.13 -11.23 1.07
CA ASN A 288 -11.34 -9.94 0.44
C ASN A 288 -12.83 -9.57 0.53
N LEU A 289 -13.16 -8.46 1.19
CA LEU A 289 -14.53 -7.98 1.50
C LEU A 289 -15.47 -7.99 0.28
N LEU A 290 -14.95 -7.69 -0.91
CA LEU A 290 -15.75 -7.60 -2.15
C LEU A 290 -15.76 -8.91 -2.95
N THR A 291 -15.30 -9.99 -2.33
CA THR A 291 -15.30 -11.35 -2.88
C THR A 291 -15.96 -12.28 -1.88
N GLY A 292 -16.82 -13.19 -2.32
CA GLY A 292 -17.33 -14.25 -1.44
C GLY A 292 -18.63 -13.90 -0.71
N PHE A 293 -19.64 -14.70 -1.03
CA PHE A 293 -20.77 -15.06 -0.15
C PHE A 293 -21.99 -14.12 -0.07
N GLY A 294 -22.34 -13.38 -1.13
CA GLY A 294 -23.73 -12.89 -1.24
C GLY A 294 -23.92 -11.57 -1.97
N PHE A 295 -22.86 -10.80 -2.21
CA PHE A 295 -22.94 -9.64 -3.09
C PHE A 295 -22.88 -10.09 -4.56
N TYR A 296 -23.86 -10.86 -5.01
CA TYR A 296 -24.14 -10.97 -6.45
C TYR A 296 -25.24 -10.02 -6.86
N GLU A 297 -25.95 -9.42 -5.90
CA GLU A 297 -26.97 -8.42 -6.15
C GLU A 297 -26.82 -7.23 -5.18
N PRO A 298 -26.95 -5.98 -5.68
CA PRO A 298 -27.04 -5.63 -7.09
C PRO A 298 -25.70 -5.86 -7.81
N PHE A 299 -25.67 -6.71 -8.85
CA PHE A 299 -24.42 -7.14 -9.52
C PHE A 299 -23.62 -5.95 -10.08
N TRP A 300 -24.32 -4.95 -10.61
CA TRP A 300 -23.70 -3.75 -11.18
C TRP A 300 -22.90 -2.94 -10.14
N LEU A 301 -23.34 -2.95 -8.87
CA LEU A 301 -22.68 -2.20 -7.80
C LEU A 301 -21.40 -2.92 -7.36
N VAL A 302 -21.44 -4.25 -7.37
CA VAL A 302 -20.30 -5.13 -7.10
C VAL A 302 -19.27 -5.05 -8.22
N ASP A 303 -19.75 -4.98 -9.48
CA ASP A 303 -18.91 -4.76 -10.65
C ASP A 303 -18.25 -3.38 -10.60
N ALA A 304 -19.01 -2.33 -10.26
CA ALA A 304 -18.48 -0.98 -10.10
C ALA A 304 -17.41 -0.91 -9.00
N ALA A 305 -17.62 -1.57 -7.85
CA ALA A 305 -16.65 -1.62 -6.77
C ALA A 305 -15.37 -2.36 -7.18
N ASN A 306 -15.49 -3.51 -7.84
CA ASN A 306 -14.32 -4.28 -8.27
C ASN A 306 -13.58 -3.61 -9.44
N ALA A 307 -14.28 -2.95 -10.37
CA ALA A 307 -13.65 -2.12 -11.39
C ALA A 307 -12.90 -0.93 -10.77
N ALA A 308 -13.50 -0.27 -9.77
CA ALA A 308 -12.83 0.80 -9.03
C ALA A 308 -11.58 0.30 -8.29
N ILE A 309 -11.59 -0.92 -7.71
CA ILE A 309 -10.36 -1.53 -7.16
C ILE A 309 -9.28 -1.63 -8.24
N VAL A 310 -9.61 -2.15 -9.42
CA VAL A 310 -8.62 -2.36 -10.48
C VAL A 310 -8.01 -1.03 -10.92
N VAL A 311 -8.83 0.00 -11.14
CA VAL A 311 -8.35 1.34 -11.49
C VAL A 311 -7.51 1.95 -10.37
N HIS A 312 -7.94 1.82 -9.11
CA HIS A 312 -7.16 2.24 -7.95
C HIS A 312 -5.78 1.59 -7.93
N LEU A 313 -5.73 0.26 -8.09
CA LEU A 313 -4.49 -0.51 -8.05
C LEU A 313 -3.58 -0.20 -9.24
N VAL A 314 -4.11 0.23 -10.39
CA VAL A 314 -3.28 0.75 -11.48
C VAL A 314 -2.45 1.94 -11.02
N GLY A 315 -3.09 2.94 -10.39
CA GLY A 315 -2.38 4.12 -9.91
C GLY A 315 -1.53 3.87 -8.67
N ALA A 316 -2.04 3.12 -7.70
CA ALA A 316 -1.28 2.78 -6.50
C ALA A 316 0.01 2.02 -6.85
N TYR A 317 -0.03 1.08 -7.80
CA TYR A 317 1.16 0.37 -8.27
C TYR A 317 2.27 1.33 -8.72
N GLN A 318 1.91 2.40 -9.44
CA GLN A 318 2.87 3.41 -9.88
C GLN A 318 3.44 4.20 -8.69
N VAL A 319 2.61 4.62 -7.73
CA VAL A 319 3.08 5.32 -6.53
C VAL A 319 4.15 4.54 -5.78
N PHE A 320 3.99 3.22 -5.65
CA PHE A 320 4.93 2.36 -4.92
C PHE A 320 6.13 1.88 -5.75
N CYS A 321 6.00 1.75 -7.08
CA CYS A 321 7.09 1.24 -7.93
C CYS A 321 8.02 2.34 -8.46
N GLN A 322 7.56 3.59 -8.59
CA GLN A 322 8.40 4.69 -9.08
C GLN A 322 9.66 4.92 -8.24
N PRO A 323 9.65 4.83 -6.88
CA PRO A 323 10.88 4.90 -6.09
C PRO A 323 11.92 3.82 -6.43
N ILE A 324 11.46 2.58 -6.71
CA ILE A 324 12.35 1.49 -7.15
C ILE A 324 13.00 1.85 -8.49
N PHE A 325 12.21 2.33 -9.44
CA PHE A 325 12.69 2.69 -10.77
C PHE A 325 13.68 3.85 -10.72
N ALA A 326 13.32 4.93 -10.02
CA ALA A 326 14.18 6.10 -9.85
C ALA A 326 15.52 5.73 -9.20
N PHE A 327 15.52 4.85 -8.21
CA PHE A 327 16.75 4.39 -7.56
C PHE A 327 17.69 3.64 -8.51
N VAL A 328 17.17 2.67 -9.28
CA VAL A 328 17.99 1.90 -10.22
C VAL A 328 18.50 2.78 -11.35
N GLU A 329 17.63 3.64 -11.89
CA GLU A 329 17.96 4.51 -13.03
C GLU A 329 18.95 5.61 -12.66
N SER A 330 18.79 6.26 -11.51
CA SER A 330 19.74 7.28 -11.04
C SER A 330 21.13 6.70 -10.83
N ARG A 331 21.22 5.47 -10.29
CA ARG A 331 22.50 4.77 -10.16
C ARG A 331 23.11 4.38 -11.49
N ALA A 332 22.30 3.89 -12.43
CA ALA A 332 22.77 3.54 -13.76
C ALA A 332 23.25 4.78 -14.53
N ALA A 333 22.53 5.90 -14.44
CA ALA A 333 22.91 7.17 -15.06
C ALA A 333 24.21 7.73 -14.47
N ALA A 334 24.41 7.60 -13.16
CA ALA A 334 25.65 8.00 -12.50
C ALA A 334 26.85 7.09 -12.86
N ALA A 335 26.61 5.79 -13.01
CA ALA A 335 27.66 4.82 -13.36
C ALA A 335 28.06 4.87 -14.84
N TRP A 336 27.11 5.18 -15.73
CA TRP A 336 27.30 5.17 -17.19
C TRP A 336 26.71 6.42 -17.86
N PRO A 337 27.24 7.62 -17.59
CA PRO A 337 26.70 8.87 -18.11
C PRO A 337 26.75 8.96 -19.64
N ASP A 338 27.77 8.37 -20.28
CA ASP A 338 27.97 8.45 -21.73
C ASP A 338 27.23 7.35 -22.51
N SER A 339 26.53 6.43 -21.83
CA SER A 339 25.86 5.31 -22.48
C SER A 339 24.53 5.74 -23.09
N ALA A 340 24.44 5.71 -24.42
CA ALA A 340 23.20 5.98 -25.14
C ALA A 340 22.04 5.04 -24.72
N LEU A 341 22.32 3.83 -24.21
CA LEU A 341 21.27 2.93 -23.72
C LEU A 341 20.61 3.43 -22.43
N VAL A 342 21.36 4.19 -21.64
CA VAL A 342 20.94 4.72 -20.34
C VAL A 342 20.36 6.12 -20.49
N THR A 343 21.07 7.01 -21.21
CA THR A 343 20.78 8.45 -21.24
C THR A 343 19.99 8.92 -22.46
N LYS A 344 19.96 8.14 -23.55
CA LYS A 344 19.16 8.53 -24.73
C LYS A 344 17.69 8.20 -24.49
N GLU A 345 16.90 9.23 -24.25
CA GLU A 345 15.44 9.13 -24.11
C GLU A 345 14.75 9.38 -25.46
N LEU A 346 13.72 8.59 -25.76
CA LEU A 346 12.79 8.86 -26.87
C LEU A 346 11.52 9.47 -26.29
N ARG A 347 11.20 10.72 -26.64
CA ARG A 347 9.97 11.38 -26.18
C ARG A 347 8.78 10.95 -27.02
N LEU A 348 7.83 10.24 -26.41
CA LEU A 348 6.57 9.78 -27.01
C LEU A 348 5.41 10.23 -26.12
N GLY A 349 4.93 11.47 -26.31
CA GLY A 349 3.86 12.03 -25.49
C GLY A 349 4.25 12.12 -24.00
N PRO A 350 3.48 11.54 -23.06
CA PRO A 350 3.84 11.52 -21.63
C PRO A 350 4.96 10.51 -21.30
N PHE A 351 5.44 9.75 -22.28
CA PHE A 351 6.47 8.74 -22.07
C PHE A 351 7.85 9.24 -22.52
N ALA A 352 8.87 8.95 -21.73
CA ALA A 352 10.27 9.19 -22.07
C ALA A 352 11.12 7.93 -21.85
N PRO A 353 10.85 6.82 -22.56
CA PRO A 353 11.62 5.60 -22.43
C PRO A 353 13.06 5.78 -22.95
N SER A 354 14.02 5.33 -22.18
CA SER A 354 15.33 4.90 -22.68
C SER A 354 15.34 3.37 -22.81
N ALA A 355 16.33 2.81 -23.50
CA ALA A 355 16.44 1.35 -23.65
C ALA A 355 16.52 0.65 -22.28
N LEU A 356 17.27 1.23 -21.33
CA LEU A 356 17.35 0.75 -19.97
C LEU A 356 15.98 0.80 -19.27
N ARG A 357 15.28 1.94 -19.31
CA ARG A 357 13.96 2.11 -18.67
C ARG A 357 12.97 1.06 -19.17
N LEU A 358 12.88 0.92 -20.48
CA LEU A 358 11.95 -0.02 -21.10
C LEU A 358 12.28 -1.47 -20.68
N ALA A 359 13.54 -1.88 -20.79
CA ALA A 359 13.95 -3.24 -20.46
C ALA A 359 13.79 -3.57 -18.98
N TRP A 360 14.35 -2.74 -18.08
CA TRP A 360 14.37 -2.99 -16.64
C TRP A 360 12.97 -2.91 -16.03
N ARG A 361 12.20 -1.84 -16.32
CA ARG A 361 10.86 -1.68 -15.75
C ARG A 361 9.94 -2.80 -16.21
N SER A 362 10.02 -3.21 -17.49
CA SER A 362 9.26 -4.35 -18.00
C SER A 362 9.68 -5.67 -17.34
N ALA A 363 10.99 -5.91 -17.19
CA ALA A 363 11.50 -7.10 -16.50
C ALA A 363 11.02 -7.17 -15.04
N PHE A 364 11.02 -6.04 -14.33
CA PHE A 364 10.49 -5.94 -12.97
C PHE A 364 9.00 -6.30 -12.91
N VAL A 365 8.17 -5.70 -13.78
CA VAL A 365 6.72 -5.99 -13.83
C VAL A 365 6.45 -7.45 -14.20
N CYS A 366 7.19 -8.01 -15.16
CA CYS A 366 7.10 -9.43 -15.52
C CYS A 366 7.43 -10.32 -14.34
N LEU A 367 8.52 -10.04 -13.61
CA LEU A 367 8.91 -10.80 -12.43
C LEU A 367 7.85 -10.73 -11.34
N ALA A 368 7.33 -9.54 -11.02
CA ALA A 368 6.26 -9.37 -10.04
C ALA A 368 5.00 -10.14 -10.44
N THR A 369 4.65 -10.15 -11.73
CA THR A 369 3.51 -10.89 -12.26
C THR A 369 3.71 -12.40 -12.15
N VAL A 370 4.90 -12.92 -12.49
CA VAL A 370 5.23 -14.36 -12.35
C VAL A 370 5.17 -14.79 -10.88
N VAL A 371 5.70 -13.97 -9.97
CA VAL A 371 5.61 -14.24 -8.52
C VAL A 371 4.14 -14.26 -8.06
N ALA A 372 3.31 -13.31 -8.53
CA ALA A 372 1.88 -13.29 -8.23
C ALA A 372 1.16 -14.54 -8.74
N MET A 373 1.50 -15.03 -9.93
CA MET A 373 0.94 -16.26 -10.51
C MET A 373 1.36 -17.52 -9.73
N ALA A 374 2.58 -17.55 -9.20
CA ALA A 374 3.08 -18.65 -8.39
C ALA A 374 2.47 -18.68 -6.98
N LEU A 375 2.10 -17.51 -6.44
CA LEU A 375 1.64 -17.31 -5.06
C LEU A 375 0.30 -16.52 -4.99
N PRO A 376 -0.81 -16.98 -5.59
CA PRO A 376 -2.04 -16.19 -5.71
C PRO A 376 -2.90 -16.17 -4.42
N PHE A 377 -2.25 -16.15 -3.25
CA PHE A 377 -2.90 -16.23 -1.94
C PHE A 377 -2.94 -14.86 -1.26
N PHE A 378 -3.94 -14.05 -1.62
CA PHE A 378 -4.03 -12.65 -1.20
C PHE A 378 -3.79 -12.44 0.29
N GLY A 379 -4.56 -13.10 1.17
CA GLY A 379 -4.43 -12.97 2.63
C GLY A 379 -3.04 -13.36 3.16
N SER A 380 -2.39 -14.36 2.56
CA SER A 380 -1.04 -14.79 2.98
C SER A 380 0.04 -13.83 2.51
N ILE A 381 -0.09 -13.28 1.29
CA ILE A 381 0.84 -12.28 0.76
C ILE A 381 0.74 -10.99 1.58
N VAL A 382 -0.45 -10.42 1.77
CA VAL A 382 -0.59 -9.17 2.52
C VAL A 382 -0.18 -9.34 3.99
N GLY A 383 -0.52 -10.48 4.60
CA GLY A 383 -0.09 -10.80 5.96
C GLY A 383 1.42 -10.86 6.10
N LEU A 384 2.12 -11.47 5.13
CA LEU A 384 3.58 -11.55 5.11
C LEU A 384 4.21 -10.16 4.93
N ILE A 385 3.70 -9.36 3.97
CA ILE A 385 4.21 -8.01 3.69
C ILE A 385 4.06 -7.12 4.92
N GLY A 386 2.87 -7.12 5.54
CA GLY A 386 2.60 -6.35 6.74
C GLY A 386 3.49 -6.77 7.90
N ALA A 387 3.58 -8.06 8.18
CA ALA A 387 4.38 -8.57 9.29
C ALA A 387 5.87 -8.30 9.11
N PHE A 388 6.41 -8.48 7.90
CA PHE A 388 7.83 -8.26 7.60
C PHE A 388 8.22 -6.78 7.70
N SER A 389 7.38 -5.88 7.19
CA SER A 389 7.66 -4.44 7.17
C SER A 389 7.37 -3.73 8.49
N PHE A 390 6.40 -4.22 9.27
CA PHE A 390 5.90 -3.53 10.46
C PHE A 390 6.97 -3.29 11.52
N TRP A 391 7.65 -4.33 12.01
CA TRP A 391 8.68 -4.11 13.02
C TRP A 391 9.80 -3.17 12.57
N PRO A 392 10.52 -3.43 11.46
CA PRO A 392 11.66 -2.59 11.08
C PRO A 392 11.23 -1.17 10.72
N LEU A 393 10.26 -1.01 9.80
CA LEU A 393 9.94 0.29 9.18
C LEU A 393 8.99 1.12 10.03
N THR A 394 8.05 0.47 10.71
CA THR A 394 7.04 1.18 11.50
C THR A 394 7.44 1.34 12.95
N VAL A 395 8.17 0.40 13.57
CA VAL A 395 8.43 0.47 15.02
C VAL A 395 9.90 0.76 15.32
N TYR A 396 10.81 -0.09 14.89
CA TYR A 396 12.22 -0.05 15.28
C TYR A 396 12.92 1.24 14.82
N PHE A 397 12.88 1.54 13.54
CA PHE A 397 13.60 2.72 13.02
C PHE A 397 13.07 4.04 13.61
N PRO A 398 11.74 4.28 13.65
CA PRO A 398 11.23 5.49 14.29
C PRO A 398 11.59 5.61 15.78
N VAL A 399 11.52 4.50 16.54
CA VAL A 399 11.93 4.48 17.95
C VAL A 399 13.42 4.77 18.13
N GLU A 400 14.29 4.20 17.30
CA GLU A 400 15.74 4.47 17.35
C GLU A 400 16.07 5.92 17.00
N MET A 401 15.42 6.46 15.97
CA MET A 401 15.55 7.86 15.56
C MET A 401 15.15 8.79 16.70
N TYR A 402 14.04 8.49 17.38
CA TYR A 402 13.57 9.25 18.53
C TYR A 402 14.57 9.32 19.67
N ILE A 403 15.05 8.14 20.10
CA ILE A 403 15.98 8.02 21.24
C ILE A 403 17.22 8.86 20.96
N LYS A 404 17.72 8.82 19.71
CA LYS A 404 18.88 9.59 19.29
C LYS A 404 18.59 11.09 19.20
N GLN A 405 17.50 11.50 18.58
CA GLN A 405 17.19 12.92 18.36
C GLN A 405 16.85 13.66 19.65
N ARG A 406 16.15 13.00 20.58
CA ARG A 406 15.76 13.59 21.88
C ARG A 406 16.77 13.31 23.00
N ALA A 407 17.90 12.68 22.67
CA ALA A 407 18.92 12.26 23.63
C ALA A 407 18.30 11.57 24.86
N VAL A 408 17.35 10.64 24.62
CA VAL A 408 16.61 9.98 25.71
C VAL A 408 17.59 9.19 26.57
N LYS A 409 17.68 9.55 27.86
CA LYS A 409 18.63 8.94 28.79
C LYS A 409 18.41 7.43 28.85
N ARG A 410 19.47 6.67 28.55
CA ARG A 410 19.48 5.20 28.65
C ARG A 410 19.10 4.78 30.07
N GLY A 411 18.21 3.81 30.19
CA GLY A 411 17.69 3.33 31.47
C GLY A 411 16.59 4.18 32.11
N SER A 412 16.23 5.34 31.53
CA SER A 412 15.01 6.05 31.94
C SER A 412 13.76 5.21 31.65
N THR A 413 12.68 5.45 32.39
CA THR A 413 11.38 4.79 32.15
C THR A 413 10.95 4.90 30.71
N LYS A 414 11.11 6.08 30.09
CA LYS A 414 10.78 6.31 28.68
C LYS A 414 11.61 5.43 27.75
N TRP A 415 12.92 5.32 27.98
CA TRP A 415 13.79 4.47 27.18
C TRP A 415 13.39 2.99 27.32
N ILE A 416 13.08 2.54 28.54
CA ILE A 416 12.64 1.16 28.81
C ILE A 416 11.33 0.88 28.09
N CYS A 417 10.32 1.75 28.20
CA CYS A 417 9.03 1.58 27.53
C CYS A 417 9.19 1.52 26.01
N LEU A 418 10.01 2.39 25.41
CA LEU A 418 10.26 2.39 23.96
C LEU A 418 10.95 1.11 23.49
N LYS A 419 11.94 0.62 24.24
CA LYS A 419 12.63 -0.64 23.92
C LYS A 419 11.72 -1.85 24.12
N ALA A 420 10.89 -1.86 25.16
CA ALA A 420 9.90 -2.90 25.41
C ALA A 420 8.87 -2.96 24.29
N LEU A 421 8.33 -1.81 23.85
CA LEU A 421 7.43 -1.72 22.70
C LEU A 421 8.07 -2.32 21.44
N ALA A 422 9.30 -1.91 21.12
CA ALA A 422 10.03 -2.43 19.96
C ALA A 422 10.27 -3.94 20.05
N ALA A 423 10.56 -4.48 21.25
CA ALA A 423 10.75 -5.92 21.46
C ALA A 423 9.44 -6.71 21.33
N VAL A 424 8.33 -6.22 21.90
CA VAL A 424 7.01 -6.86 21.76
C VAL A 424 6.57 -6.88 20.30
N CYS A 425 6.70 -5.76 19.59
CA CYS A 425 6.38 -5.69 18.16
C CYS A 425 7.28 -6.60 17.30
N LEU A 426 8.54 -6.84 17.70
CA LEU A 426 9.42 -7.80 17.01
C LEU A 426 8.86 -9.21 17.11
N VAL A 427 8.49 -9.64 18.32
CA VAL A 427 7.94 -10.99 18.56
C VAL A 427 6.63 -11.17 17.80
N LEU A 428 5.73 -10.18 17.86
CA LEU A 428 4.47 -10.21 17.13
C LEU A 428 4.69 -10.29 15.62
N SER A 429 5.64 -9.52 15.08
CA SER A 429 5.98 -9.54 13.65
C SER A 429 6.56 -10.88 13.22
N ALA A 430 7.50 -11.43 13.98
CA ALA A 430 8.08 -12.75 13.70
C ALA A 430 7.01 -13.87 13.73
N ALA A 431 6.10 -13.81 14.71
CA ALA A 431 5.00 -14.76 14.81
C ALA A 431 4.00 -14.60 13.63
N ALA A 432 3.68 -13.38 13.23
CA ALA A 432 2.81 -13.10 12.08
C ALA A 432 3.44 -13.52 10.73
N VAL A 433 4.76 -13.38 10.57
CA VAL A 433 5.52 -13.94 9.43
C VAL A 433 5.37 -15.46 9.42
N ALA A 434 5.59 -16.13 10.56
CA ALA A 434 5.44 -17.57 10.66
C ALA A 434 4.00 -18.04 10.34
N GLY A 435 2.98 -17.33 10.83
CA GLY A 435 1.57 -17.59 10.51
C GLY A 435 1.28 -17.46 9.01
N SER A 436 1.85 -16.44 8.36
CA SER A 436 1.67 -16.22 6.91
C SER A 436 2.37 -17.29 6.07
N ILE A 437 3.58 -17.71 6.47
CA ILE A 437 4.31 -18.84 5.84
C ILE A 437 3.52 -20.15 6.00
N ALA A 438 2.99 -20.42 7.20
CA ALA A 438 2.14 -21.59 7.43
C ALA A 438 0.86 -21.56 6.56
N GLY A 439 0.32 -20.36 6.31
CA GLY A 439 -0.75 -20.11 5.34
C GLY A 439 -0.37 -20.57 3.93
N PHE A 440 0.78 -20.12 3.42
CA PHE A 440 1.31 -20.57 2.12
C PHE A 440 1.50 -22.08 2.04
N VAL A 441 2.18 -22.68 3.02
CA VAL A 441 2.45 -24.12 3.06
C VAL A 441 1.14 -24.90 3.04
N SER A 442 0.11 -24.43 3.76
CA SER A 442 -1.21 -25.07 3.76
C SER A 442 -1.90 -24.95 2.40
N ALA A 443 -1.82 -23.78 1.76
CA ALA A 443 -2.45 -23.52 0.46
C ALA A 443 -1.77 -24.30 -0.69
N PHE A 444 -0.45 -24.46 -0.63
CA PHE A 444 0.31 -25.25 -1.61
C PHE A 444 0.01 -26.75 -1.61
N LYS A 445 -0.54 -27.29 -0.52
CA LYS A 445 -0.95 -28.71 -0.49
C LYS A 445 -2.07 -29.03 -1.49
N VAL A 446 -2.85 -28.02 -1.87
CA VAL A 446 -4.01 -28.15 -2.76
C VAL A 446 -3.88 -27.33 -4.04
N PHE A 447 -2.98 -26.35 -4.07
CA PHE A 447 -2.73 -25.53 -5.25
C PHE A 447 -1.57 -26.06 -6.09
N ARG A 448 -1.79 -26.22 -7.40
CA ARG A 448 -0.75 -26.52 -8.39
C ARG A 448 -0.53 -25.27 -9.24
N PRO A 449 0.62 -24.58 -9.10
CA PRO A 449 0.93 -23.42 -9.92
C PRO A 449 0.87 -23.76 -11.41
N PHE A 450 0.29 -22.87 -12.21
CA PHE A 450 0.24 -22.98 -13.68
C PHE A 450 -0.47 -24.23 -14.25
N SER A 451 -1.17 -25.02 -13.43
CA SER A 451 -2.11 -26.03 -13.95
C SER A 451 -3.42 -25.32 -14.31
N GLY A 452 -3.70 -25.20 -15.62
CA GLY A 452 -4.88 -24.54 -16.18
C GLY A 452 -6.21 -25.10 -15.70
#